data_AF-A0A947IA66-F1
#
_entry.id   AF-A0A947IA66-F1
#
_cell.length_a   1.000
_cell.length_b   1.000
_cell.length_c   1.000
_cell.angle_alpha   90.00
_cell.angle_beta   90.00
_cell.angle_gamma   90.00
#
_symmetry.space_group_name_H-M   'P 1'
#
loop_
_entity.id
_entity.type
_entity.pdbx_description
1 polymer ?
#
loop_
_entity_poly.entity_id
_entity_poly.type
_entity_poly.pdbx_seq_one_letter_code
_entity_poly.pdbx_strand_id
1 'polypeptide(L)'
;MTKRSIIIFLTFAALWLTAGCDNSGKEELISELVLQGYLYVNKPMSVRLIRTAPINQFYDEAGVGISGAAVTIWEISGPDSTAFTLTEDTTALSGTYVVADPEADDTVRSGRHYAIRVETNGRTITAETQVAAPPIRLDSCRIAGRLLADFRNPDVMDTLWYNDPDHPYEVYWTGHPDRYGTTIFIENIESDWYADWRELSGHTAYTYSSIFIWTMLTNNSFEVPWITVGFEGRHRVRVISSDEPCFEYYQTVFPGYAEMSPETNVRGALGVFCAIDVDTAYFYLNDPDN
;
A
#
# COMPACT_ATOMS: atom_id res chain seq x y z
N MET A 1 -28.82 65.82 -10.63
CA MET A 1 -29.13 64.72 -9.68
C MET A 1 -29.80 65.30 -8.45
N THR A 2 -31.03 64.90 -8.11
CA THR A 2 -31.72 65.42 -6.91
C THR A 2 -31.17 64.74 -5.66
N LYS A 3 -31.23 65.40 -4.49
CA LYS A 3 -30.77 64.84 -3.21
C LYS A 3 -31.34 63.43 -2.92
N ARG A 4 -32.56 63.14 -3.40
CA ARG A 4 -33.19 61.80 -3.31
C ARG A 4 -32.44 60.73 -4.11
N SER A 5 -31.98 61.03 -5.32
CA SER A 5 -31.22 60.07 -6.15
C SER A 5 -29.87 59.72 -5.54
N ILE A 6 -29.22 60.67 -4.84
CA ILE A 6 -27.93 60.45 -4.17
C ILE A 6 -28.12 59.53 -2.95
N ILE A 7 -29.18 59.73 -2.17
CA ILE A 7 -29.48 58.89 -0.99
C ILE A 7 -29.78 57.45 -1.42
N ILE A 8 -30.58 57.25 -2.47
CA ILE A 8 -30.89 55.90 -2.97
C ILE A 8 -29.62 55.20 -3.46
N PHE A 9 -28.75 55.90 -4.18
CA PHE A 9 -27.51 55.33 -4.69
C PHE A 9 -26.53 54.96 -3.56
N LEU A 10 -26.40 55.81 -2.52
CA LEU A 10 -25.60 55.52 -1.33
C LEU A 10 -26.16 54.34 -0.52
N THR A 11 -27.48 54.22 -0.44
CA THR A 11 -28.13 53.10 0.29
C THR A 11 -27.91 51.78 -0.46
N PHE A 12 -27.99 51.82 -1.79
CA PHE A 12 -27.74 50.63 -2.62
C PHE A 12 -26.25 50.22 -2.60
N ALA A 13 -25.33 51.19 -2.63
CA ALA A 13 -23.90 50.95 -2.50
C ALA A 13 -23.52 50.39 -1.11
N ALA A 14 -24.16 50.88 -0.04
CA ALA A 14 -23.96 50.36 1.31
C ALA A 14 -24.48 48.91 1.45
N LEU A 15 -25.61 48.57 0.82
CA LEU A 15 -26.13 47.19 0.80
C LEU A 15 -25.20 46.22 0.05
N TRP A 16 -24.56 46.68 -1.03
CA TRP A 16 -23.62 45.88 -1.79
C TRP A 16 -22.32 45.60 -1.02
N LEU A 17 -21.88 46.53 -0.17
CA LEU A 17 -20.70 46.35 0.68
C LEU A 17 -20.91 45.33 1.80
N THR A 18 -22.16 45.04 2.19
CA THR A 18 -22.47 44.02 3.21
C THR A 18 -22.79 42.64 2.64
N ALA A 19 -23.11 42.54 1.35
CA ALA A 19 -23.44 41.28 0.67
C ALA A 19 -22.20 40.54 0.11
N GLY A 20 -21.02 41.15 0.20
CA GLY A 20 -19.75 40.61 -0.31
C GLY A 20 -18.86 39.96 0.75
N CYS A 21 -19.39 39.58 1.93
CA CYS A 21 -18.70 38.61 2.77
C CYS A 21 -18.82 37.26 2.10
N ASP A 22 -17.90 36.99 1.17
CA ASP A 22 -17.58 35.66 0.72
C ASP A 22 -17.09 34.88 1.94
N ASN A 23 -18.05 34.30 2.65
CA ASN A 23 -17.78 33.31 3.69
C ASN A 23 -17.55 31.98 2.96
N SER A 24 -16.63 31.97 1.98
CA SER A 24 -15.90 30.79 1.57
C SER A 24 -15.12 30.35 2.80
N GLY A 25 -15.88 29.84 3.77
CA GLY A 25 -15.42 29.42 5.07
C GLY A 25 -14.33 28.43 4.77
N LYS A 26 -13.22 28.59 5.47
CA LYS A 26 -12.29 27.49 5.68
C LYS A 26 -13.15 26.33 6.14
N GLU A 27 -13.43 25.38 5.25
CA GLU A 27 -14.14 24.17 5.64
C GLU A 27 -13.26 23.53 6.71
N GLU A 28 -13.76 23.53 7.94
CA GLU A 28 -13.07 22.94 9.06
C GLU A 28 -13.03 21.44 8.78
N LEU A 29 -11.82 20.87 8.71
CA LEU A 29 -11.66 19.44 8.50
C LEU A 29 -12.40 18.71 9.61
N ILE A 30 -13.41 17.94 9.24
CA ILE A 30 -14.03 16.98 10.14
C ILE A 30 -13.09 15.77 10.19
N SER A 31 -12.37 15.62 11.31
CA SER A 31 -11.46 14.51 11.51
C SER A 31 -12.20 13.18 11.48
N GLU A 32 -11.84 12.29 10.55
CA GLU A 32 -12.40 10.95 10.44
C GLU A 32 -11.43 9.90 10.97
N LEU A 33 -11.98 8.76 11.44
CA LEU A 33 -11.20 7.58 11.82
C LEU A 33 -10.78 6.84 10.56
N VAL A 34 -9.56 6.33 10.52
CA VAL A 34 -9.03 5.52 9.42
C VAL A 34 -8.41 4.25 9.99
N LEU A 35 -8.88 3.10 9.50
CA LEU A 35 -8.31 1.79 9.82
C LEU A 35 -7.34 1.37 8.70
N GLN A 36 -6.09 1.11 9.06
CA GLN A 36 -5.08 0.50 8.20
C GLN A 36 -4.81 -0.92 8.69
N GLY A 37 -5.54 -1.88 8.15
CA GLY A 37 -5.49 -3.27 8.59
C GLY A 37 -4.96 -4.20 7.52
N TYR A 38 -3.66 -4.20 7.29
CA TYR A 38 -3.00 -5.05 6.31
C TYR A 38 -2.49 -6.34 6.97
N LEU A 39 -3.21 -7.44 6.79
CA LEU A 39 -2.84 -8.75 7.31
C LEU A 39 -1.86 -9.43 6.35
N TYR A 40 -0.59 -9.52 6.73
CA TYR A 40 0.45 -10.15 5.93
C TYR A 40 0.55 -11.65 6.23
N VAL A 41 0.39 -12.50 5.21
CA VAL A 41 0.52 -13.96 5.36
C VAL A 41 1.89 -14.33 5.95
N ASN A 42 1.88 -15.29 6.88
CA ASN A 42 3.06 -15.75 7.63
C ASN A 42 3.73 -14.66 8.50
N LYS A 43 2.99 -13.61 8.85
CA LYS A 43 3.41 -12.59 9.83
C LYS A 43 2.43 -12.51 11.00
N PRO A 44 2.90 -12.07 12.18
CA PRO A 44 2.01 -11.67 13.27
C PRO A 44 1.01 -10.61 12.80
N MET A 45 -0.22 -10.68 13.30
CA MET A 45 -1.25 -9.71 12.94
C MET A 45 -1.04 -8.36 13.63
N SER A 46 -1.15 -7.29 12.86
CA SER A 46 -1.09 -5.92 13.36
C SER A 46 -2.00 -5.03 12.55
N VAL A 47 -2.56 -4.01 13.20
CA VAL A 47 -3.37 -2.97 12.55
C VAL A 47 -2.97 -1.61 13.07
N ARG A 48 -3.27 -0.57 12.31
CA ARG A 48 -3.06 0.81 12.74
C ARG A 48 -4.34 1.61 12.63
N LEU A 49 -4.61 2.38 13.67
CA LEU A 49 -5.76 3.28 13.77
C LEU A 49 -5.26 4.72 13.81
N ILE A 50 -5.66 5.51 12.82
CA ILE A 50 -5.25 6.91 12.70
C ILE A 50 -6.47 7.81 12.49
N ARG A 51 -6.22 9.12 12.50
CA ARG A 51 -7.17 10.14 12.05
C ARG A 51 -6.72 10.80 10.75
N THR A 52 -7.66 11.30 9.96
CA THR A 52 -7.36 12.15 8.81
C THR A 52 -6.60 13.41 9.23
N ALA A 53 -5.61 13.81 8.43
CA ALA A 53 -4.85 15.04 8.65
C ALA A 53 -5.28 16.14 7.65
N PRO A 54 -5.22 17.42 8.06
CA PRO A 54 -5.57 18.52 7.17
C PRO A 54 -4.50 18.74 6.10
N ILE A 55 -4.95 18.94 4.86
CA ILE A 55 -4.08 19.10 3.68
C ILE A 55 -3.18 20.35 3.74
N ASN A 56 -3.51 21.31 4.60
CA ASN A 56 -2.75 22.56 4.77
C ASN A 56 -1.70 22.49 5.88
N GLN A 57 -1.43 21.30 6.44
CA GLN A 57 -0.38 21.07 7.43
C GLN A 57 0.60 20.02 6.92
N PHE A 58 1.83 20.06 7.43
CA PHE A 58 2.76 18.97 7.23
C PHE A 58 2.20 17.71 7.89
N TYR A 59 2.20 16.60 7.15
CA TYR A 59 1.77 15.32 7.67
C TYR A 59 2.77 14.84 8.73
N ASP A 60 2.33 14.79 9.98
CA ASP A 60 3.05 14.17 11.10
C ASP A 60 2.45 12.79 11.36
N GLU A 61 3.14 11.76 10.87
CA GLU A 61 2.71 10.38 10.98
C GLU A 61 2.58 9.92 12.44
N ALA A 62 3.46 10.37 13.34
CA ALA A 62 3.39 10.02 14.75
C ALA A 62 2.21 10.74 15.44
N GLY A 63 1.90 11.95 14.98
CA GLY A 63 0.86 12.81 15.53
C GLY A 63 -0.58 12.45 15.16
N VAL A 64 -0.82 11.50 14.24
CA VAL A 64 -2.17 11.09 13.80
C VAL A 64 -2.68 9.78 14.43
N GLY A 65 -1.84 9.08 15.18
CA GLY A 65 -2.21 7.84 15.86
C GLY A 65 -3.38 8.01 16.84
N ILE A 66 -4.22 6.97 16.96
CA ILE A 66 -5.30 6.91 17.93
C ILE A 66 -5.00 5.82 18.94
N SER A 67 -4.72 6.24 20.16
CA SER A 67 -4.46 5.38 21.32
C SER A 67 -5.75 5.02 22.07
N GLY A 68 -5.67 3.99 22.92
CA GLY A 68 -6.75 3.62 23.85
C GLY A 68 -8.01 3.00 23.24
N ALA A 69 -7.99 2.60 21.97
CA ALA A 69 -9.05 1.79 21.37
C ALA A 69 -9.04 0.34 21.90
N ALA A 70 -10.23 -0.28 21.99
CA ALA A 70 -10.36 -1.71 22.19
C ALA A 70 -10.41 -2.41 20.83
N VAL A 71 -9.43 -3.25 20.53
CA VAL A 71 -9.28 -3.90 19.22
C VAL A 71 -9.35 -5.42 19.37
N THR A 72 -10.18 -6.06 18.57
CA THR A 72 -10.26 -7.52 18.51
C THR A 72 -10.32 -7.98 17.06
N ILE A 73 -9.48 -8.96 16.73
CA ILE A 73 -9.51 -9.68 15.45
C ILE A 73 -10.01 -11.10 15.73
N TRP A 74 -10.84 -11.65 14.85
CA TRP A 74 -11.26 -13.04 14.89
C TRP A 74 -10.76 -13.78 13.66
N GLU A 75 -10.14 -14.95 13.84
CA GLU A 75 -10.07 -15.96 12.77
C GLU A 75 -11.39 -16.73 12.77
N ILE A 76 -12.19 -16.53 11.73
CA ILE A 76 -13.54 -17.10 11.62
C ILE A 76 -13.45 -18.54 11.09
N SER A 77 -13.85 -19.48 11.95
CA SER A 77 -13.89 -20.92 11.64
C SER A 77 -15.23 -21.55 12.05
N GLY A 78 -16.29 -20.73 12.17
CA GLY A 78 -17.60 -21.15 12.65
C GLY A 78 -17.64 -21.19 14.19
N PRO A 79 -18.09 -22.29 14.83
CA PRO A 79 -18.18 -22.37 16.29
C PRO A 79 -16.83 -22.28 17.00
N ASP A 80 -15.73 -22.60 16.29
CA ASP A 80 -14.36 -22.63 16.82
C ASP A 80 -13.57 -21.34 16.53
N SER A 81 -14.28 -20.23 16.26
CA SER A 81 -13.63 -18.96 15.90
C SER A 81 -12.69 -18.51 17.02
N THR A 82 -11.46 -18.16 16.66
CA THR A 82 -10.42 -17.76 17.62
C THR A 82 -10.37 -16.24 17.68
N ALA A 83 -10.42 -15.69 18.89
CA ALA A 83 -10.37 -14.24 19.12
C ALA A 83 -8.98 -13.82 19.60
N PHE A 84 -8.44 -12.79 18.97
CA PHE A 84 -7.17 -12.14 19.31
C PHE A 84 -7.49 -10.75 19.85
N THR A 85 -7.16 -10.50 21.10
CA THR A 85 -7.23 -9.15 21.69
C THR A 85 -5.93 -8.43 21.39
N LEU A 86 -6.01 -7.24 20.80
CA LEU A 86 -4.83 -6.45 20.48
C LEU A 86 -4.67 -5.29 21.48
N THR A 87 -3.42 -4.99 21.83
CA THR A 87 -3.02 -3.85 22.65
C THR A 87 -2.11 -2.93 21.86
N GLU A 88 -2.08 -1.65 22.23
CA GLU A 88 -1.24 -0.67 21.56
C GLU A 88 0.26 -0.99 21.76
N ASP A 89 1.02 -1.04 20.67
CA ASP A 89 2.47 -1.19 20.70
C ASP A 89 3.13 0.17 20.91
N THR A 90 3.56 0.41 22.15
CA THR A 90 4.24 1.65 22.55
C THR A 90 5.67 1.80 22.00
N THR A 91 6.22 0.76 21.36
CA THR A 91 7.52 0.79 20.69
C THR A 91 7.43 1.09 19.19
N ALA A 92 6.22 1.00 18.62
CA ALA A 92 5.92 1.33 17.24
C ALA A 92 5.35 2.76 17.11
N LEU A 93 4.85 3.11 15.91
CA LEU A 93 4.12 4.35 15.69
C LEU A 93 2.81 4.36 16.49
N SER A 94 2.43 5.53 17.03
CA SER A 94 1.18 5.69 17.79
C SER A 94 -0.03 5.17 17.01
N GLY A 95 -0.95 4.52 17.72
CA GLY A 95 -2.14 3.88 17.14
C GLY A 95 -1.85 2.55 16.45
N THR A 96 -0.66 1.98 16.60
CA THR A 96 -0.36 0.61 16.15
C THR A 96 -0.79 -0.38 17.23
N TYR A 97 -1.53 -1.41 16.84
CA TYR A 97 -2.06 -2.45 17.70
C TYR A 97 -1.51 -3.82 17.28
N VAL A 98 -1.08 -4.62 18.26
CA VAL A 98 -0.52 -5.98 18.08
C VAL A 98 -1.18 -6.93 19.08
N VAL A 99 -1.11 -8.24 18.86
CA VAL A 99 -1.73 -9.21 19.76
C VAL A 99 -1.12 -9.13 21.16
N ALA A 100 -1.99 -9.07 22.17
CA ALA A 100 -1.61 -8.83 23.56
C ALA A 100 -0.98 -10.06 24.23
N ASP A 101 -1.38 -11.26 23.80
CA ASP A 101 -0.87 -12.52 24.33
C ASP A 101 0.35 -12.97 23.51
N PRO A 102 1.57 -12.96 24.06
CA PRO A 102 2.78 -13.35 23.33
C PRO A 102 2.85 -14.86 23.05
N GLU A 103 2.03 -15.68 23.71
CA GLU A 103 1.99 -17.13 23.51
C GLU A 103 0.89 -17.54 22.49
N ALA A 104 0.04 -16.60 22.08
CA ALA A 104 -0.95 -16.85 21.04
C ALA A 104 -0.26 -17.03 19.68
N ASP A 105 -0.67 -18.05 18.93
CA ASP A 105 -0.29 -18.15 17.51
C ASP A 105 -1.15 -17.17 16.70
N ASP A 106 -0.64 -15.95 16.58
CA ASP A 106 -1.27 -14.83 15.90
C ASP A 106 -0.82 -14.68 14.43
N THR A 107 -0.17 -15.71 13.90
CA THR A 107 0.31 -15.74 12.53
C THR A 107 -0.88 -15.75 11.57
N VAL A 108 -0.92 -14.79 10.64
CA VAL A 108 -1.93 -14.77 9.56
C VAL A 108 -1.70 -15.95 8.62
N ARG A 109 -2.73 -16.76 8.40
CA ARG A 109 -2.66 -17.98 7.58
C ARG A 109 -3.44 -17.83 6.28
N SER A 110 -2.89 -18.41 5.20
CA SER A 110 -3.58 -18.51 3.91
C SER A 110 -4.90 -19.30 4.01
N GLY A 111 -5.91 -18.90 3.24
CA GLY A 111 -7.21 -19.57 3.19
C GLY A 111 -8.11 -19.31 4.40
N ARG A 112 -7.72 -18.42 5.31
CA ARG A 112 -8.52 -18.07 6.49
C ARG A 112 -9.35 -16.81 6.26
N HIS A 113 -10.46 -16.74 6.98
CA HIS A 113 -11.31 -15.57 7.04
C HIS A 113 -11.02 -14.83 8.34
N TYR A 114 -10.73 -13.53 8.26
CA TYR A 114 -10.57 -12.67 9.44
C TYR A 114 -11.64 -11.60 9.51
N ALA A 115 -12.10 -11.29 10.72
CA ALA A 115 -12.96 -10.15 11.02
C ALA A 115 -12.30 -9.26 12.08
N ILE A 116 -12.56 -7.96 12.04
CA ILE A 116 -12.07 -7.01 13.05
C ILE A 116 -13.22 -6.18 13.62
N ARG A 117 -13.11 -5.85 14.91
CA ARG A 117 -13.92 -4.85 15.61
C ARG A 117 -13.01 -3.93 16.38
N VAL A 118 -13.23 -2.63 16.23
CA VAL A 118 -12.55 -1.59 17.00
C VAL A 118 -13.61 -0.74 17.70
N GLU A 119 -13.42 -0.50 19.00
CA GLU A 119 -14.24 0.44 19.77
C GLU A 119 -13.37 1.59 20.24
N THR A 120 -13.71 2.81 19.83
CA THR A 120 -13.01 4.03 20.23
C THR A 120 -13.94 5.23 20.16
N ASN A 121 -13.81 6.19 21.08
CA ASN A 121 -14.56 7.45 21.08
C ASN A 121 -16.09 7.27 20.91
N GLY A 122 -16.66 6.20 21.47
CA GLY A 122 -18.08 5.87 21.35
C GLY A 122 -18.53 5.38 19.96
N ARG A 123 -17.58 5.10 19.05
CA ARG A 123 -17.81 4.54 17.71
C ARG A 123 -17.35 3.08 17.67
N THR A 124 -18.04 2.30 16.84
CA THR A 124 -17.65 0.94 16.51
C THR A 124 -17.26 0.88 15.03
N ILE A 125 -16.09 0.32 14.76
CA ILE A 125 -15.60 0.04 13.42
C ILE A 125 -15.58 -1.47 13.24
N THR A 126 -16.01 -1.95 12.06
CA THR A 126 -15.95 -3.38 11.72
C THR A 126 -15.53 -3.60 10.28
N ALA A 127 -14.79 -4.67 10.01
CA ALA A 127 -14.43 -5.07 8.65
C ALA A 127 -14.10 -6.58 8.60
N GLU A 128 -14.06 -7.15 7.39
CA GLU A 128 -13.82 -8.58 7.14
C GLU A 128 -12.94 -8.77 5.89
N THR A 129 -12.11 -9.80 5.89
CA THR A 129 -11.15 -10.13 4.81
C THR A 129 -10.98 -11.63 4.66
N GLN A 130 -10.88 -12.11 3.42
CA GLN A 130 -10.64 -13.52 3.11
C GLN A 130 -9.25 -13.67 2.51
N VAL A 131 -8.34 -14.31 3.24
CA VAL A 131 -7.00 -14.59 2.74
C VAL A 131 -7.09 -15.66 1.65
N ALA A 132 -6.49 -15.41 0.49
CA ALA A 132 -6.40 -16.38 -0.58
C ALA A 132 -5.61 -17.64 -0.14
N ALA A 133 -5.94 -18.79 -0.71
CA ALA A 133 -5.16 -20.03 -0.60
C ALA A 133 -4.98 -20.64 -1.99
N PRO A 134 -3.86 -21.32 -2.30
CA PRO A 134 -2.67 -21.44 -1.45
C PRO A 134 -1.92 -20.10 -1.39
N PRO A 135 -0.85 -19.99 -0.58
CA PRO A 135 0.00 -18.81 -0.59
C PRO A 135 0.53 -18.47 -2.00
N ILE A 136 0.80 -17.20 -2.29
CA ILE A 136 1.50 -16.78 -3.50
C ILE A 136 2.87 -17.45 -3.51
N ARG A 137 3.21 -17.97 -4.68
CA ARG A 137 4.47 -18.64 -4.91
C ARG A 137 5.05 -18.14 -6.21
N LEU A 138 6.21 -17.52 -6.12
CA LEU A 138 7.07 -17.28 -7.26
C LEU A 138 7.69 -18.61 -7.67
N ASP A 139 7.20 -19.17 -8.77
CA ASP A 139 7.63 -20.50 -9.21
C ASP A 139 8.99 -20.44 -9.90
N SER A 140 9.19 -19.38 -10.67
CA SER A 140 10.43 -19.15 -11.38
C SER A 140 10.58 -17.69 -11.75
N CYS A 141 11.83 -17.26 -11.83
CA CYS A 141 12.21 -16.07 -12.54
C CYS A 141 13.00 -16.53 -13.75
N ARG A 142 12.60 -16.12 -14.95
CA ARG A 142 13.42 -16.26 -16.15
C ARG A 142 13.93 -14.89 -16.49
N ILE A 143 15.23 -14.74 -16.55
CA ILE A 143 15.80 -13.48 -17.01
C ILE A 143 16.76 -13.80 -18.12
N ALA A 144 16.61 -13.09 -19.23
CA ALA A 144 17.33 -13.39 -20.45
C ALA A 144 17.16 -14.86 -20.89
N GLY A 145 15.91 -15.37 -20.84
CA GLY A 145 15.59 -16.75 -21.25
C GLY A 145 16.18 -17.85 -20.34
N ARG A 146 17.02 -17.48 -19.37
CA ARG A 146 17.62 -18.38 -18.39
C ARG A 146 16.74 -18.47 -17.15
N LEU A 147 16.37 -19.70 -16.80
CA LEU A 147 15.76 -20.00 -15.51
C LEU A 147 16.79 -19.77 -14.39
N LEU A 148 16.45 -18.95 -13.40
CA LEU A 148 17.27 -18.79 -12.21
C LEU A 148 17.21 -20.09 -11.38
N ALA A 149 18.37 -20.66 -11.05
CA ALA A 149 18.49 -21.86 -10.23
C ALA A 149 18.42 -21.50 -8.74
N ASP A 150 19.04 -20.39 -8.34
CA ASP A 150 19.19 -19.96 -6.95
C ASP A 150 18.56 -18.59 -6.68
N PHE A 151 17.29 -18.41 -7.08
CA PHE A 151 16.58 -17.13 -6.94
C PHE A 151 16.00 -16.85 -5.54
N ARG A 152 16.21 -17.75 -4.58
CA ARG A 152 15.66 -17.62 -3.22
C ARG A 152 16.67 -17.11 -2.19
N ASN A 153 17.96 -17.21 -2.50
CA ASN A 153 19.02 -16.86 -1.58
C ASN A 153 19.63 -15.51 -1.96
N PRO A 154 19.53 -14.47 -1.11
CA PRO A 154 20.14 -13.20 -1.41
C PRO A 154 21.68 -13.21 -1.39
N ASP A 155 22.30 -14.22 -0.78
CA ASP A 155 23.77 -14.34 -0.72
C ASP A 155 24.35 -15.15 -1.89
N VAL A 156 23.51 -15.94 -2.56
CA VAL A 156 23.88 -16.80 -3.70
C VAL A 156 22.90 -16.51 -4.81
N MET A 157 23.14 -15.40 -5.51
CA MET A 157 22.29 -14.95 -6.61
C MET A 157 22.88 -15.38 -7.95
N ASP A 158 22.02 -15.82 -8.87
CA ASP A 158 22.40 -15.92 -10.27
C ASP A 158 22.74 -14.53 -10.83
N THR A 159 23.86 -14.45 -11.54
CA THR A 159 24.28 -13.25 -12.28
C THR A 159 23.64 -13.21 -13.66
N LEU A 160 23.10 -12.06 -13.99
CA LEU A 160 22.41 -11.76 -15.24
C LEU A 160 23.12 -10.64 -15.94
N TRP A 161 23.11 -10.67 -17.26
CA TRP A 161 23.76 -9.66 -18.09
C TRP A 161 22.71 -8.69 -18.60
N TYR A 162 23.04 -7.41 -18.52
CA TYR A 162 22.17 -6.36 -19.00
C TYR A 162 22.00 -6.38 -20.53
N ASN A 163 20.81 -5.95 -21.00
CA ASN A 163 20.51 -5.68 -22.42
C ASN A 163 20.81 -6.85 -23.36
N ASP A 164 20.24 -8.02 -23.05
CA ASP A 164 20.15 -9.12 -24.00
C ASP A 164 18.85 -8.95 -24.84
N PRO A 165 18.92 -8.33 -26.04
CA PRO A 165 17.73 -7.97 -26.82
C PRO A 165 16.95 -9.18 -27.33
N ASP A 166 17.56 -10.37 -27.34
CA ASP A 166 16.91 -11.61 -27.74
C ASP A 166 16.13 -12.25 -26.58
N HIS A 167 16.24 -11.71 -25.37
CA HIS A 167 15.73 -12.37 -24.19
C HIS A 167 15.15 -11.41 -23.13
N PRO A 168 13.82 -11.21 -23.10
CA PRO A 168 13.19 -10.36 -22.10
C PRO A 168 13.28 -10.96 -20.69
N TYR A 169 13.12 -10.08 -19.69
CA TYR A 169 13.02 -10.45 -18.29
C TYR A 169 11.58 -10.92 -18.03
N GLU A 170 11.36 -12.14 -17.56
CA GLU A 170 10.04 -12.71 -17.32
C GLU A 170 9.92 -13.27 -15.90
N VAL A 171 8.95 -12.78 -15.15
CA VAL A 171 8.65 -13.25 -13.80
C VAL A 171 7.40 -14.13 -13.85
N TYR A 172 7.45 -15.32 -13.25
CA TYR A 172 6.34 -16.28 -13.23
C TYR A 172 5.94 -16.65 -11.81
N TRP A 173 4.63 -16.68 -11.56
CA TRP A 173 4.07 -17.08 -10.28
C TRP A 173 2.84 -17.98 -10.47
N THR A 174 2.56 -18.82 -9.48
CA THR A 174 1.32 -19.58 -9.44
C THR A 174 0.22 -18.61 -9.07
N GLY A 175 -0.69 -18.28 -9.99
CA GLY A 175 -1.92 -17.56 -9.66
C GLY A 175 -2.97 -18.49 -9.05
N HIS A 176 -3.93 -17.92 -8.33
CA HIS A 176 -5.09 -18.63 -7.78
C HIS A 176 -6.37 -17.87 -8.17
N PRO A 177 -7.48 -18.55 -8.51
CA PRO A 177 -8.74 -17.90 -8.87
C PRO A 177 -9.29 -16.95 -7.79
N ASP A 178 -8.96 -17.19 -6.52
CA ASP A 178 -9.40 -16.35 -5.39
C ASP A 178 -8.55 -15.06 -5.22
N ARG A 179 -7.66 -14.76 -6.17
CA ARG A 179 -6.83 -13.55 -6.15
C ARG A 179 -7.35 -12.56 -7.16
N TYR A 180 -7.53 -11.32 -6.71
CA TYR A 180 -8.13 -10.26 -7.52
C TYR A 180 -7.08 -9.47 -8.30
N GLY A 181 -5.85 -9.40 -7.78
CA GLY A 181 -4.73 -8.83 -8.50
C GLY A 181 -3.39 -9.21 -7.90
N THR A 182 -2.36 -9.04 -8.72
CA THR A 182 -0.97 -9.19 -8.34
C THR A 182 -0.21 -7.90 -8.64
N THR A 183 0.68 -7.51 -7.74
CA THR A 183 1.61 -6.39 -7.94
C THR A 183 3.04 -6.91 -7.88
N ILE A 184 3.87 -6.46 -8.82
CA ILE A 184 5.29 -6.79 -8.86
C ILE A 184 6.09 -5.57 -8.42
N PHE A 185 7.06 -5.82 -7.55
CA PHE A 185 8.09 -4.86 -7.19
C PHE A 185 9.44 -5.44 -7.59
N ILE A 186 10.26 -4.63 -8.27
CA ILE A 186 11.65 -4.96 -8.55
C ILE A 186 12.48 -3.83 -8.00
N GLU A 187 13.36 -4.15 -7.07
CA GLU A 187 14.09 -3.17 -6.29
C GLU A 187 15.58 -3.48 -6.32
N ASN A 188 16.42 -2.50 -6.66
CA ASN A 188 17.84 -2.56 -6.39
C ASN A 188 18.06 -2.37 -4.88
N ILE A 189 18.66 -3.36 -4.24
CA ILE A 189 18.86 -3.42 -2.78
C ILE A 189 20.28 -3.07 -2.35
N GLU A 190 21.11 -2.54 -3.25
CA GLU A 190 22.42 -1.99 -2.88
C GLU A 190 22.24 -0.75 -2.00
N SER A 191 23.05 -0.60 -0.95
CA SER A 191 22.95 0.54 -0.03
C SER A 191 23.42 1.86 -0.65
N ASP A 192 24.22 1.76 -1.70
CA ASP A 192 24.94 2.82 -2.39
C ASP A 192 24.56 2.88 -3.88
N TRP A 193 23.39 2.34 -4.25
CA TRP A 193 22.90 2.30 -5.63
C TRP A 193 22.92 3.68 -6.35
N TYR A 194 22.90 4.77 -5.59
CA TYR A 194 22.91 6.16 -6.07
C TYR A 194 24.29 6.84 -6.02
N ALA A 195 25.26 6.26 -5.29
CA ALA A 195 26.50 6.93 -4.91
C ALA A 195 27.64 6.78 -5.92
N ASP A 196 27.58 5.74 -6.75
CA ASP A 196 28.37 5.59 -7.96
C ASP A 196 27.39 5.31 -9.10
N TRP A 197 27.46 6.08 -10.18
CA TRP A 197 26.61 5.92 -11.36
C TRP A 197 26.94 4.60 -12.09
N ARG A 198 26.67 3.45 -11.46
CA ARG A 198 26.51 2.14 -12.12
C ARG A 198 25.17 2.08 -12.84
N GLU A 199 24.79 3.20 -13.44
CA GLU A 199 23.72 3.22 -14.42
C GLU A 199 24.20 2.35 -15.57
N LEU A 200 23.35 1.42 -15.96
CA LEU A 200 23.66 0.51 -17.03
C LEU A 200 23.87 1.33 -18.32
N SER A 201 24.99 1.04 -19.00
CA SER A 201 25.53 1.82 -20.11
C SER A 201 24.45 2.21 -21.15
N GLY A 202 24.37 3.50 -21.51
CA GLY A 202 23.55 3.98 -22.64
C GLY A 202 22.15 4.49 -22.29
N HIS A 203 21.80 4.69 -21.02
CA HIS A 203 20.48 5.18 -20.61
C HIS A 203 20.43 6.67 -20.32
N THR A 204 19.50 7.36 -21.00
CA THR A 204 19.02 8.68 -20.59
C THR A 204 17.93 8.50 -19.54
N ALA A 205 18.26 8.53 -18.24
CA ALA A 205 17.53 9.25 -17.20
C ALA A 205 15.97 9.12 -17.08
N TYR A 206 15.32 8.04 -17.53
CA TYR A 206 13.84 7.95 -17.39
C TYR A 206 13.38 7.36 -16.05
N THR A 207 14.25 6.66 -15.30
CA THR A 207 13.91 6.10 -14.00
C THR A 207 15.03 6.35 -12.99
N TYR A 208 14.96 7.48 -12.28
CA TYR A 208 15.78 7.77 -11.10
C TYR A 208 15.33 6.97 -9.84
N SER A 209 14.71 5.82 -10.05
CA SER A 209 14.10 5.03 -8.98
C SER A 209 14.82 3.70 -8.90
N SER A 210 15.30 3.34 -7.71
CA SER A 210 15.77 1.99 -7.42
C SER A 210 14.64 0.97 -7.44
N ILE A 211 13.38 1.41 -7.54
CA ILE A 211 12.21 0.56 -7.52
C ILE A 211 11.36 0.72 -8.80
N PHE A 212 11.04 -0.41 -9.40
CA PHE A 212 10.00 -0.56 -10.40
C PHE A 212 8.78 -1.22 -9.76
N ILE A 213 7.60 -0.69 -10.06
CA ILE A 213 6.33 -1.17 -9.53
C ILE A 213 5.38 -1.35 -10.70
N TRP A 214 4.79 -2.53 -10.80
CA TRP A 214 3.71 -2.79 -11.74
C TRP A 214 2.53 -3.44 -11.03
N THR A 215 1.40 -2.74 -11.00
CA THR A 215 0.23 -3.11 -10.18
C THR A 215 -0.84 -3.81 -11.00
N MET A 216 -1.75 -4.50 -10.30
CA MET A 216 -3.05 -4.96 -10.83
C MET A 216 -2.95 -5.93 -12.01
N LEU A 217 -1.97 -6.82 -11.98
CA LEU A 217 -1.85 -7.91 -12.93
C LEU A 217 -2.84 -9.02 -12.61
N THR A 218 -3.61 -9.42 -13.61
CA THR A 218 -4.51 -10.59 -13.55
C THR A 218 -3.87 -11.85 -14.15
N ASN A 219 -2.68 -11.72 -14.73
CA ASN A 219 -1.92 -12.83 -15.32
C ASN A 219 -1.09 -13.54 -14.24
N ASN A 220 -0.49 -14.66 -14.63
CA ASN A 220 0.43 -15.45 -13.80
C ASN A 220 1.90 -15.25 -14.20
N SER A 221 2.12 -14.29 -15.09
CA SER A 221 3.43 -13.90 -15.56
C SER A 221 3.45 -12.43 -15.94
N PHE A 222 4.64 -11.86 -15.93
CA PHE A 222 4.90 -10.50 -16.39
C PHE A 222 6.24 -10.44 -17.08
N GLU A 223 6.22 -9.87 -18.28
CA GLU A 223 7.44 -9.49 -18.99
C GLU A 223 7.88 -8.14 -18.42
N VAL A 224 8.95 -8.17 -17.64
CA VAL A 224 9.60 -6.99 -17.08
C VAL A 224 10.32 -6.27 -18.22
N PRO A 225 9.91 -5.04 -18.57
CA PRO A 225 10.60 -4.30 -19.60
C PRO A 225 12.05 -4.06 -19.16
N TRP A 226 13.01 -4.38 -20.00
CA TRP A 226 14.44 -4.23 -19.69
C TRP A 226 14.82 -2.81 -19.22
N ILE A 227 14.09 -1.78 -19.68
CA ILE A 227 14.25 -0.38 -19.28
C ILE A 227 13.92 -0.11 -17.81
N THR A 228 13.19 -1.00 -17.13
CA THR A 228 12.75 -0.80 -15.74
C THR A 228 13.77 -1.25 -14.71
N VAL A 229 14.85 -1.90 -15.14
CA VAL A 229 15.96 -2.33 -14.29
C VAL A 229 17.22 -1.61 -14.77
N GLY A 230 17.45 -0.41 -14.24
CA GLY A 230 18.44 0.54 -14.77
C GLY A 230 19.80 0.57 -14.07
N PHE A 231 19.99 -0.24 -13.03
CA PHE A 231 21.17 -0.20 -12.17
C PHE A 231 21.82 -1.57 -12.09
N GLU A 232 23.15 -1.61 -12.09
CA GLU A 232 23.90 -2.82 -11.72
C GLU A 232 23.67 -3.15 -10.22
N GLY A 233 23.76 -4.43 -9.86
CA GLY A 233 23.80 -4.87 -8.47
C GLY A 233 22.74 -5.90 -8.11
N ARG A 234 22.59 -6.13 -6.80
CA ARG A 234 21.59 -7.03 -6.24
C ARG A 234 20.19 -6.44 -6.38
N HIS A 235 19.29 -7.25 -6.91
CA HIS A 235 17.89 -6.93 -7.05
C HIS A 235 17.04 -7.91 -6.26
N ARG A 236 15.92 -7.39 -5.77
CA ARG A 236 14.85 -8.15 -5.12
C ARG A 236 13.58 -8.01 -5.95
N VAL A 237 13.02 -9.14 -6.36
CA VAL A 237 11.68 -9.24 -6.96
C VAL A 237 10.70 -9.64 -5.87
N ARG A 238 9.63 -8.89 -5.69
CA ARG A 238 8.50 -9.27 -4.83
C ARG A 238 7.26 -9.38 -5.69
N VAL A 239 6.56 -10.49 -5.55
CA VAL A 239 5.23 -10.69 -6.11
C VAL A 239 4.26 -10.64 -4.95
N ILE A 240 3.42 -9.62 -4.96
CA ILE A 240 2.42 -9.37 -3.94
C ILE A 240 1.08 -9.76 -4.52
N SER A 241 0.35 -10.67 -3.87
CA SER A 241 -1.05 -10.90 -4.17
C SER A 241 -1.94 -10.32 -3.08
N SER A 242 -3.10 -9.84 -3.50
CA SER A 242 -4.05 -9.20 -2.61
C SER A 242 -5.43 -9.84 -2.74
N ASP A 243 -6.18 -9.84 -1.64
CA ASP A 243 -7.61 -10.18 -1.66
C ASP A 243 -8.46 -9.02 -2.22
N GLU A 244 -9.77 -9.23 -2.33
CA GLU A 244 -10.71 -8.28 -2.95
C GLU A 244 -10.69 -6.90 -2.28
N PRO A 245 -10.87 -6.75 -0.95
CA PRO A 245 -10.84 -5.43 -0.31
C PRO A 245 -9.54 -4.67 -0.52
N CYS A 246 -8.40 -5.39 -0.57
CA CYS A 246 -7.11 -4.78 -0.83
C CYS A 246 -7.02 -4.28 -2.27
N PHE A 247 -7.47 -5.08 -3.23
CA PHE A 247 -7.45 -4.75 -4.64
C PHE A 247 -8.34 -3.53 -4.94
N GLU A 248 -9.60 -3.57 -4.53
CA GLU A 248 -10.58 -2.49 -4.66
C GLU A 248 -10.07 -1.17 -4.06
N TYR A 249 -9.57 -1.22 -2.83
CA TYR A 249 -8.98 -0.05 -2.17
C TYR A 249 -7.80 0.50 -2.98
N TYR A 250 -6.85 -0.34 -3.39
CA TYR A 250 -5.69 0.13 -4.15
C TYR A 250 -6.05 0.66 -5.54
N GLN A 251 -7.04 0.09 -6.23
CA GLN A 251 -7.49 0.60 -7.53
C GLN A 251 -8.00 2.04 -7.44
N THR A 252 -8.69 2.36 -6.35
CA THR A 252 -9.31 3.68 -6.18
C THR A 252 -8.35 4.72 -5.62
N VAL A 253 -7.31 4.33 -4.87
CA VAL A 253 -6.28 5.27 -4.37
C VAL A 253 -5.08 5.43 -5.29
N PHE A 254 -4.93 4.61 -6.33
CA PHE A 254 -3.76 4.67 -7.22
C PHE A 254 -3.75 5.98 -8.04
N PRO A 255 -2.60 6.68 -8.16
CA PRO A 255 -2.49 7.92 -8.92
C PRO A 255 -2.95 7.75 -10.36
N GLY A 256 -3.92 8.57 -10.79
CA GLY A 256 -4.52 8.51 -12.13
C GLY A 256 -6.03 8.22 -12.14
N TYR A 257 -6.58 7.73 -11.03
CA TYR A 257 -8.02 7.47 -10.84
C TYR A 257 -8.67 8.43 -9.82
N ALA A 258 -8.23 9.70 -9.82
CA ALA A 258 -8.49 10.69 -8.77
C ALA A 258 -9.96 11.14 -8.56
N GLU A 259 -10.92 10.57 -9.30
CA GLU A 259 -12.33 10.95 -9.24
C GLU A 259 -13.18 10.03 -8.32
N MET A 260 -12.60 8.98 -7.75
CA MET A 260 -13.34 8.00 -6.95
C MET A 260 -13.03 8.14 -5.46
N SER A 261 -14.08 8.21 -4.64
CA SER A 261 -13.95 7.92 -3.21
C SER A 261 -13.32 6.54 -3.05
N PRO A 262 -12.31 6.36 -2.19
CA PRO A 262 -11.68 5.07 -2.00
C PRO A 262 -12.71 3.99 -1.64
N GLU A 263 -12.72 2.89 -2.37
CA GLU A 263 -13.53 1.74 -2.02
C GLU A 263 -13.04 1.19 -0.68
N THR A 264 -13.97 0.89 0.23
CA THR A 264 -13.64 0.46 1.59
C THR A 264 -14.60 -0.63 2.05
N ASN A 265 -14.03 -1.68 2.63
CA ASN A 265 -14.78 -2.70 3.36
C ASN A 265 -14.97 -2.35 4.86
N VAL A 266 -14.44 -1.21 5.30
CA VAL A 266 -14.50 -0.77 6.68
C VAL A 266 -15.81 -0.04 6.94
N ARG A 267 -16.60 -0.55 7.87
CA ARG A 267 -17.85 0.10 8.32
C ARG A 267 -17.58 0.96 9.54
N GLY A 268 -18.06 2.20 9.51
CA GLY A 268 -17.96 3.14 10.63
C GLY A 268 -16.69 3.98 10.67
N ALA A 269 -15.79 3.82 9.69
CA ALA A 269 -14.56 4.59 9.49
C ALA A 269 -14.13 4.54 8.01
N LEU A 270 -13.07 5.24 7.65
CA LEU A 270 -12.36 5.09 6.37
C LEU A 270 -11.29 3.99 6.47
N GLY A 271 -10.69 3.66 5.33
CA GLY A 271 -9.49 2.81 5.25
C GLY A 271 -9.77 1.43 4.69
N VAL A 272 -9.00 0.42 5.11
CA VAL A 272 -9.08 -0.94 4.58
C VAL A 272 -8.69 -1.96 5.64
N PHE A 273 -9.36 -3.11 5.64
CA PHE A 273 -8.93 -4.30 6.37
C PHE A 273 -8.84 -5.46 5.38
N CYS A 274 -7.64 -5.92 5.09
CA CYS A 274 -7.43 -6.80 3.95
C CYS A 274 -6.22 -7.71 4.16
N ALA A 275 -6.04 -8.65 3.24
CA ALA A 275 -4.99 -9.64 3.30
C ALA A 275 -3.98 -9.46 2.16
N ILE A 276 -2.71 -9.57 2.51
CA ILE A 276 -1.60 -9.44 1.58
C ILE A 276 -0.71 -10.66 1.73
N ASP A 277 -0.43 -11.29 0.61
CA ASP A 277 0.58 -12.35 0.54
C ASP A 277 1.73 -11.91 -0.34
N VAL A 278 2.95 -12.28 0.04
CA VAL A 278 4.16 -11.84 -0.64
C VAL A 278 5.10 -13.00 -0.78
N ASP A 279 5.59 -13.20 -2.00
CA ASP A 279 6.72 -14.06 -2.25
C ASP A 279 7.87 -13.27 -2.87
N THR A 280 9.10 -13.69 -2.55
CA THR A 280 10.31 -12.92 -2.86
C THR A 280 11.35 -13.77 -3.57
N ALA A 281 12.05 -13.11 -4.49
CA ALA A 281 13.19 -13.64 -5.19
C ALA A 281 14.30 -12.61 -5.35
N TYR A 282 15.46 -13.08 -5.76
CA TYR A 282 16.67 -12.29 -5.86
C TYR A 282 17.46 -12.63 -7.12
N PHE A 283 18.18 -11.65 -7.64
CA PHE A 283 19.13 -11.82 -8.73
C PHE A 283 20.19 -10.72 -8.69
N TYR A 284 21.37 -10.98 -9.27
CA TYR A 284 22.37 -9.94 -9.50
C TYR A 284 22.33 -9.52 -10.97
N LEU A 285 22.24 -8.22 -11.24
CA LEU A 285 22.35 -7.67 -12.58
C LEU A 285 23.76 -7.11 -12.78
N ASN A 286 24.45 -7.58 -13.81
CA ASN A 286 25.78 -7.16 -14.19
C ASN A 286 25.74 -6.39 -15.52
N ASP A 287 26.41 -5.25 -15.57
CA ASP A 287 26.73 -4.56 -16.83
C ASP A 287 28.03 -5.16 -17.37
N PRO A 288 28.04 -5.86 -18.52
CA PRO A 288 29.28 -6.35 -19.11
C PRO A 288 30.22 -5.23 -19.58
N ASP A 289 29.68 -4.02 -19.80
CA ASP A 289 30.40 -2.91 -20.42
C ASP A 289 31.02 -1.93 -19.40
N ASN A 290 30.79 -2.12 -18.09
CA ASN A 290 31.37 -1.34 -16.98
C ASN A 290 32.36 -2.15 -16.12
#